data_AF-A0A9E5K4S1-F1
#
_entry.id   AF-A0A9E5K4S1-F1
#
_cell.length_a   1.000
_cell.length_b   1.000
_cell.length_c   1.000
_cell.angle_alpha   90.00
_cell.angle_beta   90.00
_cell.angle_gamma   90.00
#
_symmetry.space_group_name_H-M   'P 1'
#
loop_
_entity.id
_entity.type
_entity.pdbx_description
1 polymer ?
#
loop_
_entity_poly.entity_id
_entity_poly.type
_entity_poly.pdbx_seq_one_letter_code
_entity_poly.pdbx_strand_id
1 'polypeptide(L)'
;GELGGKKLPQEFIASVSLIISGTSYSTKVGTLTDKGNLKFYPDSKPKGMDIIGTEGPNQGKTFPAIYEFSGNILMICYDLEGKKKPDTFKSTLGSQTFLAIYKREKK
;
A
#
# COMPACT_ATOMS: atom_id res chain seq x y z
N GLY A 1 9.39 4.23 1.34
CA GLY A 1 8.71 3.50 0.26
C GLY A 1 9.47 3.69 -1.03
N GLU A 2 9.27 2.78 -1.98
CA GLU A 2 9.88 2.77 -3.31
C GLU A 2 8.79 2.62 -4.37
N LEU A 3 8.87 3.36 -5.47
CA LEU A 3 7.97 3.27 -6.63
C LEU A 3 8.79 2.97 -7.88
N GLY A 4 8.46 1.91 -8.61
CA GLY A 4 9.19 1.48 -9.81
C GLY A 4 10.71 1.33 -9.58
N GLY A 5 11.13 0.84 -8.41
CA GLY A 5 12.54 0.71 -8.01
C GLY A 5 13.21 2.03 -7.59
N LYS A 6 12.49 3.15 -7.52
CA LYS A 6 13.01 4.45 -7.07
C LYS A 6 12.51 4.77 -5.68
N LYS A 7 13.41 5.15 -4.76
CA LYS A 7 13.05 5.64 -3.43
C LYS A 7 12.27 6.95 -3.55
N LEU A 8 11.15 7.04 -2.84
CA LEU A 8 10.39 8.27 -2.73
C LEU A 8 11.15 9.30 -1.88
N PRO A 9 10.99 10.61 -2.14
CA PRO A 9 11.57 11.67 -1.33
C PRO A 9 11.14 11.55 0.13
N GLN A 10 12.05 11.84 1.06
CA GLN A 10 11.77 11.74 2.50
C GLN A 10 10.64 12.67 2.93
N GLU A 11 10.53 13.86 2.34
CA GLU A 11 9.43 14.81 2.59
C GLU A 11 8.07 14.23 2.21
N PHE A 12 8.02 13.50 1.08
CA PHE A 12 6.80 12.79 0.68
C PHE A 12 6.47 11.70 1.69
N ILE A 13 7.45 10.88 2.08
CA ILE A 13 7.25 9.83 3.09
C ILE A 13 6.78 10.41 4.43
N ALA A 14 7.32 11.55 4.86
CA ALA A 14 6.95 12.21 6.12
C ALA A 14 5.54 12.81 6.09
N SER A 15 5.05 13.20 4.91
CA SER A 15 3.68 13.72 4.73
C SER A 15 2.63 12.63 4.49
N VAL A 16 3.05 11.36 4.39
CA VAL A 16 2.16 10.22 4.20
C VAL A 16 1.82 9.60 5.56
N SER A 17 0.53 9.56 5.90
CA SER A 17 0.02 8.85 7.07
C SER A 17 -1.02 7.83 6.64
N LEU A 18 -0.85 6.58 7.08
CA LEU A 18 -1.80 5.50 6.81
C LEU A 18 -2.44 5.06 8.13
N ILE A 19 -3.77 5.13 8.18
CA ILE A 19 -4.59 4.63 9.28
C ILE A 19 -5.37 3.44 8.76
N ILE A 20 -5.20 2.28 9.41
CA ILE A 20 -5.98 1.08 9.11
C ILE A 20 -6.86 0.76 10.31
N SER A 21 -8.16 0.67 10.08
CA SER A 21 -9.18 0.34 11.08
C SER A 21 -9.98 -0.87 10.60
N GLY A 22 -9.60 -2.06 11.06
CA GLY A 22 -10.22 -3.32 10.63
C GLY A 22 -10.04 -3.55 9.13
N THR A 23 -11.13 -3.45 8.37
CA THR A 23 -11.18 -3.62 6.90
C THR A 23 -11.25 -2.30 6.14
N SER A 24 -11.07 -1.16 6.81
CA SER A 24 -11.05 0.15 6.15
C SER A 24 -9.69 0.81 6.34
N TYR A 25 -9.25 1.53 5.31
CA TYR A 25 -8.03 2.32 5.36
C TYR A 25 -8.33 3.79 5.06
N SER A 26 -7.51 4.66 5.64
CA SER A 26 -7.49 6.09 5.37
C SER A 26 -6.04 6.52 5.25
N THR A 27 -5.64 6.89 4.04
CA THR A 27 -4.31 7.43 3.74
C THR A 27 -4.42 8.93 3.55
N LYS A 28 -3.54 9.69 4.20
CA LYS A 28 -3.40 11.13 3.97
C LYS A 28 -2.04 11.39 3.34
N VAL A 29 -2.01 12.14 2.25
CA VAL A 29 -0.78 12.56 1.55
C VAL A 29 -0.85 14.08 1.39
N GLY A 30 -0.20 14.80 2.31
CA GLY A 30 -0.31 16.26 2.37
C GLY A 30 -1.76 16.72 2.62
N THR A 31 -2.38 17.36 1.63
CA THR A 31 -3.78 17.81 1.66
C THR A 31 -4.77 16.79 1.10
N LEU A 32 -4.29 15.75 0.39
CA LEU A 32 -5.13 14.73 -0.20
C LEU A 32 -5.43 13.64 0.83
N THR A 33 -6.69 13.22 0.88
CA THR A 33 -7.12 12.07 1.66
C THR A 33 -7.69 11.03 0.72
N ASP A 34 -7.22 9.80 0.85
CA ASP A 34 -7.69 8.63 0.12
C ASP A 34 -8.25 7.64 1.14
N LYS A 35 -9.49 7.20 0.94
CA LYS A 35 -10.11 6.20 1.82
C LYS A 35 -10.65 5.05 1.00
N GLY A 36 -10.67 3.90 1.65
CA GLY A 36 -11.17 2.71 1.02
C GLY A 36 -11.27 1.54 1.96
N ASN A 37 -11.49 0.39 1.35
CA ASN A 37 -11.59 -0.88 2.03
C ASN A 37 -10.41 -1.77 1.69
N LEU A 38 -10.03 -2.60 2.66
CA LEU A 38 -9.00 -3.61 2.55
C LEU A 38 -9.65 -4.98 2.62
N LYS A 39 -9.38 -5.81 1.62
CA LYS A 39 -9.77 -7.20 1.62
C LYS A 39 -8.53 -8.06 1.79
N PHE A 40 -8.35 -8.64 2.97
CA PHE A 40 -7.19 -9.47 3.28
C PHE A 40 -7.39 -10.92 2.83
N TYR A 41 -6.31 -11.52 2.32
CA TYR A 41 -6.23 -12.94 1.94
C TYR A 41 -5.08 -13.59 2.72
N PRO A 42 -5.29 -13.87 4.02
CA PRO A 42 -4.25 -14.41 4.89
C PRO A 42 -3.82 -15.84 4.50
N ASP A 43 -4.67 -16.57 3.78
CA ASP A 43 -4.41 -17.94 3.32
C ASP A 43 -3.48 -18.00 2.10
N SER A 44 -3.24 -16.86 1.43
CA SER A 44 -2.29 -16.77 0.32
C SER A 44 -0.85 -16.70 0.84
N LYS A 45 0.09 -17.31 0.10
CA LYS A 45 1.54 -17.19 0.35
C LYS A 45 2.22 -16.66 -0.91
N PRO A 46 2.73 -15.42 -0.92
CA PRO A 46 2.71 -14.42 0.16
C PRO A 46 1.29 -13.92 0.53
N LYS A 47 1.15 -13.32 1.72
CA LYS A 47 -0.15 -12.81 2.20
C LYS A 47 -0.64 -11.72 1.26
N GLY A 48 -1.79 -11.94 0.64
CA GLY A 48 -2.37 -11.02 -0.32
C GLY A 48 -3.36 -10.07 0.33
N MET A 49 -3.58 -8.91 -0.25
CA MET A 49 -4.69 -8.02 0.09
C MET A 49 -5.12 -7.23 -1.15
N ASP A 50 -6.40 -6.88 -1.25
CA ASP A 50 -6.87 -5.94 -2.26
C ASP A 50 -7.22 -4.61 -1.57
N ILE A 51 -6.72 -3.52 -2.14
CA ILE A 51 -7.00 -2.14 -1.73
C ILE A 51 -8.09 -1.60 -2.65
N ILE A 52 -9.27 -1.35 -2.11
CA ILE A 52 -10.44 -0.90 -2.87
C ILE A 52 -10.67 0.55 -2.50
N GLY A 53 -10.31 1.48 -3.39
CA GLY A 53 -10.51 2.91 -3.18
C GLY A 53 -12.00 3.25 -3.29
N THR A 54 -12.57 3.83 -2.23
CA THR A 54 -13.97 4.26 -2.20
C THR A 54 -14.14 5.77 -2.21
N GLU A 55 -13.11 6.52 -1.82
CA GLU A 55 -13.13 7.99 -1.72
C GLU A 55 -11.74 8.56 -2.06
N GLY A 56 -11.70 9.68 -2.76
CA GLY A 56 -10.47 10.36 -3.15
C GLY A 56 -10.01 10.01 -4.56
N PRO A 57 -8.72 10.23 -4.90
CA PRO A 57 -8.22 10.10 -6.26
C PRO A 57 -8.28 8.67 -6.82
N ASN A 58 -8.39 7.66 -5.95
CA ASN A 58 -8.50 6.27 -6.34
C ASN A 58 -9.91 5.67 -6.20
N GLN A 59 -10.95 6.50 -6.07
CA GLN A 59 -12.32 6.02 -6.01
C GLN A 59 -12.67 5.13 -7.21
N GLY A 60 -13.23 3.94 -6.92
CA GLY A 60 -13.62 2.94 -7.93
C GLY A 60 -12.47 2.07 -8.44
N LYS A 61 -11.23 2.30 -7.99
CA LYS A 61 -10.08 1.48 -8.36
C LYS A 61 -9.82 0.40 -7.32
N THR A 62 -9.40 -0.76 -7.79
CA THR A 62 -8.93 -1.85 -6.94
C THR A 62 -7.47 -2.14 -7.28
N PHE A 63 -6.61 -2.11 -6.27
CA PHE A 63 -5.19 -2.43 -6.38
C PHE A 63 -4.91 -3.75 -5.68
N PRO A 64 -4.61 -4.82 -6.43
CA PRO A 64 -4.12 -6.06 -5.87
C PRO A 64 -2.73 -5.82 -5.24
N ALA A 65 -2.54 -6.34 -4.04
CA ALA A 65 -1.34 -6.13 -3.27
C ALA A 65 -0.97 -7.36 -2.45
N ILE A 66 0.26 -7.35 -1.95
CA ILE A 66 0.75 -8.27 -0.93
C ILE A 66 1.25 -7.47 0.25
N TYR A 67 1.16 -8.04 1.44
CA TYR A 67 1.57 -7.39 2.67
C TYR A 67 2.35 -8.33 3.58
N GLU A 68 3.30 -7.75 4.32
CA GLU A 68 4.09 -8.45 5.31
C GLU A 68 4.23 -7.60 6.56
N PHE A 69 4.03 -8.22 7.71
CA PHE A 69 4.22 -7.58 9.02
C PHE A 69 5.45 -8.20 9.67
N SER A 70 6.46 -7.37 9.92
CA SER A 70 7.71 -7.73 10.58
C SER A 70 7.90 -6.85 11.81
N GLY A 71 7.41 -7.31 12.96
CA GLY A 71 7.44 -6.57 14.22
C GLY A 71 6.66 -5.26 14.15
N ASN A 72 7.37 -4.14 14.06
CA ASN A 72 6.78 -2.80 13.97
C ASN A 72 6.77 -2.24 12.53
N ILE A 73 7.14 -3.05 11.54
CA ILE A 73 7.22 -2.64 10.15
C ILE A 73 6.13 -3.37 9.37
N LEU A 74 5.34 -2.60 8.61
CA LEU A 74 4.37 -3.08 7.65
C LEU A 74 4.90 -2.78 6.25
N MET A 75 5.19 -3.82 5.48
CA MET A 75 5.55 -3.73 4.07
C MET A 75 4.34 -4.08 3.23
N ILE A 76 4.03 -3.25 2.23
CA ILE A 76 2.93 -3.49 1.29
C ILE A 76 3.49 -3.29 -0.11
N CYS A 77 3.37 -4.28 -0.98
CA CYS A 77 3.69 -4.15 -2.39
C CYS A 77 2.38 -4.21 -3.18
N TYR A 78 1.99 -3.12 -3.84
CA TYR A 78 0.78 -3.07 -4.65
C TYR A 78 1.07 -2.89 -6.13
N ASP A 79 0.22 -3.52 -6.96
CA ASP A 79 0.21 -3.37 -8.41
C ASP A 79 -0.70 -2.21 -8.81
N LEU A 80 -0.12 -1.09 -9.25
CA LEU A 80 -0.87 0.08 -9.73
C LEU A 80 -1.52 -0.16 -11.10
N GLU A 81 -1.12 -1.21 -11.85
CA GLU A 81 -1.84 -1.61 -13.06
C GLU A 81 -3.18 -2.28 -12.74
N GLY A 82 -3.39 -2.75 -11.51
CA GLY A 82 -4.61 -3.45 -11.13
C GLY A 82 -4.76 -4.82 -11.80
N LYS A 83 -3.69 -5.37 -12.39
CA LYS A 83 -3.77 -6.58 -13.23
C LYS A 83 -3.61 -7.84 -12.40
N LYS A 84 -2.61 -7.88 -11.50
CA LYS A 84 -2.33 -9.09 -10.71
C LYS A 84 -1.74 -8.78 -9.35
N LYS A 85 -1.95 -9.68 -8.39
CA LYS A 85 -1.24 -9.64 -7.10
C LYS A 85 0.26 -9.85 -7.36
N PRO A 86 1.14 -9.00 -6.81
CA PRO A 86 2.57 -9.22 -6.92
C PRO A 86 2.97 -10.53 -6.24
N ASP A 87 3.88 -11.29 -6.84
CA ASP A 87 4.37 -12.55 -6.25
C ASP A 87 5.52 -12.30 -5.27
N THR A 88 6.16 -11.13 -5.33
CA THR A 88 7.30 -10.74 -4.50
C THR A 88 7.22 -9.28 -4.08
N PHE A 89 7.81 -8.95 -2.92
CA PHE A 89 7.95 -7.58 -2.41
C PHE A 89 9.06 -6.81 -3.14
N LYS A 90 9.05 -6.82 -4.46
CA LYS A 90 10.04 -6.13 -5.29
C LYS A 90 9.36 -5.18 -6.23
N SER A 91 9.83 -3.94 -6.21
CA SER A 91 9.50 -2.97 -7.23
C SER A 91 10.56 -3.04 -8.33
N THR A 92 10.18 -3.56 -9.50
CA THR A 92 11.12 -3.71 -10.63
C THR A 92 11.12 -2.44 -11.46
N LEU A 93 12.28 -2.00 -11.95
CA LEU A 93 12.39 -0.82 -12.80
C LEU A 93 11.49 -1.00 -14.05
N GLY A 94 10.57 -0.07 -14.29
CA GLY A 94 9.60 -0.16 -15.39
C GLY A 94 8.31 -0.92 -15.09
N SER A 95 8.17 -1.53 -13.91
CA SER A 95 6.89 -2.07 -13.43
C SER A 95 6.12 -1.01 -12.63
N GLN A 96 4.80 -0.96 -12.76
CA GLN A 96 3.97 -0.06 -11.93
C GLN A 96 3.70 -0.65 -10.54
N THR A 97 4.70 -1.27 -9.95
CA THR A 97 4.61 -1.79 -8.59
C THR A 97 5.14 -0.75 -7.61
N PHE A 98 4.44 -0.59 -6.50
CA PHE A 98 4.83 0.32 -5.43
C PHE A 98 5.03 -0.47 -4.15
N LEU A 99 6.22 -0.31 -3.57
CA LEU A 99 6.60 -0.87 -2.28
C LEU A 99 6.47 0.20 -1.20
N ALA A 100 5.37 0.15 -0.47
CA ALA A 100 5.16 0.94 0.73
C ALA A 100 5.83 0.25 1.93
N ILE A 101 6.56 1.01 2.74
CA ILE A 101 7.10 0.52 4.01
C ILE A 101 6.65 1.52 5.07
N TYR A 102 5.76 1.08 5.93
CA TYR A 102 5.23 1.83 7.05
C TYR A 102 5.87 1.33 8.34
N LYS A 103 6.31 2.26 9.17
CA LYS A 103 6.72 1.96 10.54
C LYS A 103 5.55 2.34 11.44
N ARG A 104 5.11 1.42 12.29
CA ARG A 104 4.05 1.68 13.26
C ARG A 104 4.50 2.79 14.21
N GLU A 105 3.76 3.88 14.22
CA GLU A 105 3.92 4.93 15.21
C GLU A 105 3.36 4.40 16.54
N LYS A 106 4.19 4.36 17.58
CA LYS A 106 3.73 4.04 18.93
C LYS A 106 3.09 5.31 19.48
N LYS A 107 1.76 5.32 19.57
CA LYS A 107 1.04 6.23 20.47
C LYS A 107 1.29 5.84 21.92
#